data_AF-A0A848GXQ7-F1
#
_entry.id   AF-A0A848GXQ7-F1
#
_cell.length_a   1.000
_cell.length_b   1.000
_cell.length_c   1.000
_cell.angle_alpha   90.00
_cell.angle_beta   90.00
_cell.angle_gamma   90.00
#
_symmetry.space_group_name_H-M   'P 1'
#
loop_
_entity.id
_entity.type
_entity.pdbx_description
1 polymer ?
#
loop_
_entity_poly.entity_id
_entity_poly.type
_entity_poly.pdbx_seq_one_letter_code
_entity_poly.pdbx_strand_id
1 'polypeptide(L)' 'MDSIRKGDRVTAGSDGPVMTVLACSQHTAVCSWEQDGAGHQGTFELRELRSKAAQPAQQQPQPEGDADQQ' A
#
# COMPACT_ATOMS: atom_id res chain seq x y z
N MET A 1 -13.39 8.56 11.27
CA MET A 1 -13.01 7.45 10.36
C MET A 1 -12.20 8.07 9.25
N ASP A 2 -10.90 7.81 9.21
CA ASP A 2 -10.04 8.27 8.11
C ASP A 2 -10.58 7.70 6.80
N SER A 3 -10.95 8.59 5.87
CA SER A 3 -11.44 8.19 4.56
C SER A 3 -10.29 7.66 3.73
N ILE A 4 -10.37 6.40 3.30
CA ILE A 4 -9.42 5.77 2.38
C ILE A 4 -9.46 6.49 1.03
N ARG A 5 -8.28 6.86 0.52
CA ARG A 5 -8.09 7.56 -0.75
C ARG A 5 -7.13 6.80 -1.66
N LYS A 6 -7.16 7.16 -2.94
CA LYS A 6 -6.15 6.73 -3.90
C LYS A 6 -4.75 7.09 -3.39
N GLY A 7 -3.83 6.12 -3.42
CA GLY A 7 -2.46 6.23 -2.92
C GLY A 7 -2.29 5.71 -1.49
N ASP A 8 -3.36 5.48 -0.74
CA ASP A 8 -3.26 4.97 0.61
C ASP A 8 -2.78 3.52 0.63
N ARG A 9 -2.04 3.17 1.69
CA ARG A 9 -1.71 1.78 2.01
C ARG A 9 -2.73 1.20 2.96
N VAL A 10 -3.35 0.10 2.55
CA VAL A 10 -4.46 -0.54 3.26
C VAL A 10 -4.19 -2.04 3.43
N THR A 11 -4.87 -2.68 4.37
CA THR A 11 -4.94 -4.15 4.48
C THR A 11 -6.40 -4.58 4.51
N ALA A 12 -6.69 -5.74 3.91
CA ALA A 12 -7.97 -6.41 4.08
C ALA A 12 -7.89 -7.32 5.31
N GLY A 13 -8.61 -7.00 6.38
CA GLY A 13 -8.55 -7.74 7.65
C GLY A 13 -7.21 -7.63 8.39
N SER A 14 -7.01 -8.52 9.37
CA SER A 14 -5.87 -8.51 10.31
C SER A 14 -4.56 -9.01 9.69
N ASP A 15 -4.64 -10.00 8.80
CA ASP A 15 -3.48 -10.73 8.24
C ASP A 15 -3.41 -10.65 6.70
N GLY A 16 -4.18 -9.76 6.08
CA GLY A 16 -4.16 -9.56 4.63
C GLY A 16 -2.89 -8.86 4.14
N PRO A 17 -2.58 -8.96 2.83
CA PRO A 17 -1.45 -8.27 2.23
C PRO A 17 -1.62 -6.75 2.37
N VAL A 18 -0.49 -6.03 2.42
CA VAL A 18 -0.50 -4.57 2.33
C VAL A 18 -0.69 -4.19 0.87
N MET A 19 -1.83 -3.57 0.59
CA MET A 19 -2.22 -3.13 -0.75
C MET A 19 -2.12 -1.62 -0.88
N THR A 20 -1.97 -1.13 -2.10
CA THR A 20 -2.02 0.28 -2.46
C THR A 20 -3.32 0.56 -3.19
N VAL A 21 -4.04 1.60 -2.79
CA VAL A 21 -5.31 1.96 -3.41
C VAL A 21 -5.08 2.68 -4.74
N LEU A 22 -5.55 2.10 -5.83
CA LEU A 22 -5.44 2.65 -7.18
C LEU A 22 -6.62 3.55 -7.55
N ALA A 23 -7.81 3.22 -7.05
CA ALA A 23 -9.04 3.99 -7.25
C ALA A 23 -10.02 3.75 -6.09
N CYS A 24 -10.81 4.76 -5.77
CA CYS A 24 -11.91 4.67 -4.80
C CYS A 24 -13.24 5.05 -5.46
N SER A 25 -14.29 4.38 -5.06
CA SER A 25 -15.69 4.77 -5.27
C SER A 25 -16.37 5.06 -3.93
N GLN A 26 -17.70 5.24 -3.89
CA GLN A 26 -18.43 5.47 -2.65
C GLN A 26 -18.32 4.29 -1.65
N HIS A 27 -18.24 3.05 -2.13
CA HIS A 27 -18.28 1.86 -1.28
C HIS A 27 -17.14 0.87 -1.52
N THR A 28 -16.40 1.02 -2.62
CA THR A 28 -15.35 0.07 -3.00
C THR A 28 -14.04 0.80 -3.31
N ALA A 29 -12.93 0.06 -3.21
CA ALA A 29 -11.64 0.48 -3.69
C ALA A 29 -11.01 -0.61 -4.56
N VAL A 30 -10.36 -0.18 -5.63
CA VAL A 30 -9.47 -1.03 -6.41
C VAL A 30 -8.09 -0.91 -5.80
N CYS A 31 -7.52 -2.03 -5.39
CA CYS A 31 -6.22 -2.07 -4.72
C CYS A 31 -5.27 -3.00 -5.47
N SER A 32 -3.97 -2.71 -5.40
CA SER A 32 -2.92 -3.58 -5.91
C SER A 32 -1.93 -3.97 -4.83
N TRP A 33 -1.42 -5.20 -4.89
CA TRP A 33 -0.37 -5.69 -3.99
C TRP A 33 0.59 -6.60 -4.73
N GLU A 34 1.74 -6.83 -4.11
CA GLU A 34 2.70 -7.82 -4.59
C GLU A 34 2.55 -9.09 -3.74
N GLN A 35 2.51 -10.23 -4.42
CA GLN A 35 2.51 -11.56 -3.81
C GLN A 35 3.41 -12.46 -4.65
N ASP A 36 4.38 -13.11 -4.00
CA ASP A 36 5.34 -14.01 -4.66
C ASP A 36 6.09 -13.36 -5.85
N GLY A 37 6.33 -12.04 -5.79
CA GLY A 37 6.98 -11.26 -6.85
C GLY A 37 6.09 -10.93 -8.04
N ALA A 38 4.80 -11.29 -8.01
CA ALA A 38 3.82 -10.92 -9.00
C ALA A 38 2.92 -9.78 -8.50
N GLY A 39 2.57 -8.86 -9.40
CA GLY A 39 1.60 -7.81 -9.14
C GLY A 39 0.17 -8.33 -9.28
N HIS A 40 -0.63 -8.17 -8.24
CA HIS A 40 -2.05 -8.51 -8.19
C HIS A 40 -2.91 -7.26 -8.04
N GLN A 41 -4.14 -7.34 -8.53
CA GLN A 41 -5.14 -6.28 -8.39
C GLN A 41 -6.49 -6.89 -8.00
N GLY A 42 -7.22 -6.22 -7.13
CA GLY A 42 -8.53 -6.66 -6.65
C GLY A 42 -9.42 -5.51 -6.23
N THR A 43 -10.72 -5.75 -6.20
CA THR A 43 -11.72 -4.79 -5.73
C THR A 43 -12.23 -5.25 -4.36
N PHE A 44 -12.21 -4.34 -3.39
CA PHE A 44 -12.58 -4.59 -1.99
C PHE A 44 -13.63 -3.59 -1.53
N GLU A 45 -14.47 -3.98 -0.56
CA GLU A 45 -15.35 -3.01 0.09
C GLU A 45 -14.55 -2.13 1.06
N LEU A 46 -14.80 -0.82 1.04
CA LEU A 46 -14.09 0.13 1.92
C LEU A 46 -14.24 -0.21 3.41
N ARG A 47 -15.36 -0.83 3.80
CA ARG A 47 -15.62 -1.25 5.19
C ARG A 47 -14.69 -2.35 5.70
N GLU A 48 -14.18 -3.17 4.78
CA GLU A 48 -13.29 -4.30 5.06
C GLU A 48 -11.82 -3.87 5.11
N LEU A 49 -11.53 -2.74 4.48
CA LEU A 49 -10.21 -2.17 4.46
C LEU A 49 -9.89 -1.43 5.76
N ARG A 50 -8.63 -1.54 6.16
CA ARG A 50 -8.05 -0.77 7.26
C ARG A 50 -6.87 0.00 6.71
N SER A 51 -6.89 1.32 6.86
CA SER A 51 -5.72 2.15 6.57
C SER A 51 -4.61 1.74 7.52
N LYS A 52 -3.50 1.23 6.99
CA LYS A 52 -2.24 1.30 7.73
C LYS A 52 -1.80 2.74 7.60
N ALA A 53 -2.15 3.56 8.60
CA ALA A 53 -1.52 4.86 8.79
C ALA A 53 -0.02 4.64 8.56
N ALA A 54 0.55 5.38 7.62
CA ALA A 54 1.90 5.16 7.13
C ALA A 54 2.81 4.90 8.34
N GLN A 55 3.19 3.64 8.56
CA GLN A 55 4.38 3.40 9.34
C GLN A 55 5.43 4.24 8.60
N PRO A 56 6.12 5.17 9.31
CA PRO A 56 7.12 6.01 8.66
C PRO A 56 7.96 5.04 7.84
N ALA A 57 8.01 5.28 6.52
CA ALA A 57 8.71 4.41 5.60
C ALA A 57 10.03 4.08 6.30
N GLN A 58 10.18 2.83 6.75
CA GLN A 58 11.51 2.33 7.09
C GLN A 58 12.25 2.61 5.80
N GLN A 59 13.12 3.61 5.89
CA GLN A 59 13.89 4.11 4.80
C GLN A 59 14.38 2.87 4.10
N GLN A 60 13.90 2.64 2.86
CA GLN A 60 14.72 1.88 1.93
C GLN A 60 16.10 2.53 2.10
N PRO A 61 17.15 1.78 2.48
CA PRO A 61 18.48 2.34 2.37
C PRO A 61 18.55 2.83 0.93
N GLN A 62 18.63 4.15 0.78
CA GLN A 62 18.98 4.71 -0.51
C GLN A 62 20.22 3.94 -0.92
N PRO A 63 20.31 3.41 -2.15
CA PRO A 63 21.57 2.88 -2.59
C PRO A 63 22.57 4.04 -2.40
N GLU A 64 23.47 3.90 -1.43
CA GLU A 64 24.68 4.71 -1.31
C GLU A 64 25.52 4.35 -2.54
N GLY A 65 25.09 4.88 -3.68
CA GLY A 65 25.79 4.87 -4.93
C GLY A 65 26.47 6.22 -5.06
N ASP A 66 27.78 6.19 -4.86
CA ASP A 66 28.80 7.10 -5.38
C ASP A 66 28.87 8.52 -4.82
N ALA A 67 29.85 8.72 -3.92
CA ALA A 67 30.89 9.72 -4.17
C ALA A 67 32.12 9.49 -3.27
N ASP A 68 33.25 9.28 -3.93
CA ASP A 68 34.60 9.69 -3.51
C ASP A 68 35.36 8.77 -2.53
N GLN A 69 36.33 8.04 -3.08
CA GLN A 69 37.71 8.13 -2.60
C GLN A 69 38.70 7.59 -3.64
N GLN A 70 39.31 8.55 -4.35
CA GLN A 70 40.68 8.64 -4.90
C GLN A 70 41.35 7.42 -5.56
#